data_AF-A0A2Z6CNZ3-F1
#
_entry.id   AF-A0A2Z6CNZ3-F1
#
_cell.length_a   1.000
_cell.length_b   1.000
_cell.length_c   1.000
_cell.angle_alpha   90.00
_cell.angle_beta   90.00
_cell.angle_gamma   90.00
#
_symmetry.space_group_name_H-M   'P 1'
#
loop_
_entity.id
_entity.type
_entity.pdbx_description
1 polymer ?
#
loop_
_entity_poly.entity_id
_entity_poly.type
_entity_poly.pdbx_seq_one_letter_code
_entity_poly.pdbx_strand_id
1 'polypeptide(L)'
;MLRQLPLEPMEYCRRWVIPEPGRNYRKACINAIAQVTGTSPKTVKDWGTDFRMRPKYVTRILRQADLINQFRQLVAKGIVTLPPGFPQE
;
A
#
# COMPACT_ATOMS: atom_id res chain seq x y z
N MET A 1 15.99 -10.61 0.09
CA MET A 1 15.43 -9.70 -0.91
C MET A 1 14.01 -9.23 -0.52
N LEU A 2 13.74 -7.99 -0.07
CA LEU A 2 12.35 -7.54 0.25
C LEU A 2 11.53 -8.57 1.10
N ARG A 3 11.98 -8.92 2.31
CA ARG A 3 12.70 -10.20 2.49
C ARG A 3 12.00 -11.55 2.34
N GLN A 4 10.73 -11.77 2.65
CA GLN A 4 10.04 -12.98 2.18
C GLN A 4 8.56 -12.68 1.94
N LEU A 5 8.15 -13.05 0.72
CA LEU A 5 6.84 -13.04 0.06
C LEU A 5 6.30 -11.72 -0.55
N PRO A 6 5.74 -11.83 -1.77
CA PRO A 6 4.91 -10.78 -2.38
C PRO A 6 3.76 -10.42 -1.46
N LEU A 7 3.39 -9.14 -1.39
CA LEU A 7 2.22 -8.71 -0.63
C LEU A 7 1.01 -8.65 -1.56
N GLU A 8 0.00 -9.45 -1.25
CA GLU A 8 -1.24 -9.48 -2.03
C GLU A 8 -2.04 -8.17 -1.85
N PRO A 9 -2.73 -7.65 -2.87
CA PRO A 9 -3.39 -6.35 -2.76
C PRO A 9 -4.47 -6.30 -1.68
N MET A 10 -5.21 -7.40 -1.48
CA MET A 10 -6.18 -7.48 -0.38
C MET A 10 -5.49 -7.48 0.98
N GLU A 11 -4.29 -8.03 1.10
CA GLU A 11 -3.52 -7.97 2.33
C GLU A 11 -2.97 -6.56 2.58
N TYR A 12 -2.45 -5.90 1.54
CA TYR A 12 -2.04 -4.50 1.62
C TYR A 12 -3.21 -3.60 2.08
N CYS A 13 -4.39 -3.78 1.48
CA CYS A 13 -5.60 -3.07 1.88
C CYS A 13 -5.95 -3.24 3.35
N ARG A 14 -5.95 -4.48 3.85
CA ARG A 14 -6.31 -4.75 5.26
C ARG A 14 -5.35 -4.07 6.24
N ARG A 15 -4.08 -3.92 5.85
CA ARG A 15 -3.05 -3.29 6.69
C ARG A 15 -3.12 -1.76 6.67
N TRP A 16 -3.39 -1.18 5.51
CA TRP A 16 -3.13 0.26 5.28
C TRP A 16 -4.35 1.08 4.89
N VAL A 17 -5.48 0.46 4.54
CA VAL A 17 -6.71 1.16 4.16
C VAL A 17 -7.70 1.10 5.32
N ILE A 18 -8.06 2.27 5.85
CA ILE A 18 -9.02 2.39 6.94
C ILE A 18 -10.44 2.23 6.36
N PRO A 19 -11.23 1.24 6.81
CA PRO A 19 -12.63 1.15 6.43
C PRO A 19 -13.42 2.26 7.11
N GLU A 20 -14.07 3.10 6.31
CA GLU A 20 -14.96 4.14 6.81
C GLU A 20 -16.43 3.71 6.70
N PRO A 21 -17.24 3.87 7.76
CA PRO A 21 -18.68 3.59 7.70
C PRO A 21 -19.37 4.35 6.55
N GLY A 22 -20.20 3.66 5.79
CA GLY A 22 -20.91 4.25 4.64
C GLY A 22 -20.05 4.47 3.37
N ARG A 23 -18.74 4.20 3.40
CA ARG A 23 -17.89 4.24 2.21
C ARG A 23 -17.58 2.86 1.66
N ASN A 24 -17.50 2.75 0.34
CA ASN A 24 -17.17 1.52 -0.34
C ASN A 24 -15.68 1.17 -0.13
N TYR A 25 -15.41 0.18 0.73
CA TYR A 25 -14.05 -0.30 1.05
C TYR A 25 -13.26 -0.71 -0.22
N ARG A 26 -13.92 -1.31 -1.21
CA ARG A 26 -13.27 -1.68 -2.48
C ARG A 26 -12.78 -0.45 -3.25
N LYS A 27 -13.55 0.65 -3.24
CA LYS A 27 -13.14 1.90 -3.90
C LYS A 27 -11.92 2.52 -3.20
N ALA A 28 -11.89 2.50 -1.86
CA ALA A 28 -10.74 2.96 -1.09
C ALA A 28 -9.48 2.12 -1.40
N CYS A 29 -9.62 0.80 -1.44
CA CYS A 29 -8.58 -0.11 -1.89
C CYS A 29 -8.03 0.21 -3.29
N ILE A 30 -8.92 0.39 -4.26
CA ILE A 30 -8.55 0.72 -5.64
C ILE A 30 -7.69 2.00 -5.67
N ASN A 31 -8.11 3.04 -4.96
CA ASN A 31 -7.39 4.30 -4.91
C ASN A 31 -6.02 4.17 -4.24
N ALA A 32 -5.94 3.46 -3.11
CA ALA A 32 -4.68 3.26 -2.40
C ALA A 32 -3.66 2.46 -3.22
N ILE A 33 -4.12 1.39 -3.91
CA ILE A 33 -3.27 0.58 -4.78
C ILE A 33 -2.83 1.39 -6.01
N ALA A 34 -3.73 2.16 -6.62
CA ALA A 34 -3.42 3.04 -7.74
C ALA A 34 -2.30 4.03 -7.41
N GLN A 35 -2.42 4.71 -6.27
CA GLN A 35 -1.42 5.67 -5.78
C GLN A 35 -0.05 5.02 -5.61
N VAL A 36 0.02 3.86 -4.95
CA VAL A 36 1.29 3.18 -4.67
C VAL A 36 1.94 2.61 -5.92
N THR A 37 1.14 2.10 -6.86
CA THR A 37 1.65 1.44 -8.06
C THR A 37 1.87 2.40 -9.22
N GLY A 38 1.48 3.67 -9.09
CA GLY A 38 1.50 4.64 -10.19
C GLY A 38 0.53 4.28 -11.32
N THR A 39 -0.48 3.44 -11.06
CA THR A 39 -1.45 3.00 -12.06
C THR A 39 -2.75 3.77 -11.93
N SER A 40 -3.55 3.84 -13.00
CA SER A 40 -4.85 4.52 -12.91
C SER A 40 -5.83 3.70 -12.04
N PRO A 41 -6.72 4.35 -11.27
CA PRO A 41 -7.78 3.66 -10.53
C PRO A 41 -8.66 2.76 -11.42
N LYS A 42 -8.87 3.17 -12.68
CA LYS A 42 -9.60 2.37 -13.67
C LYS A 42 -8.86 1.06 -13.98
N THR A 43 -7.56 1.13 -14.25
CA THR A 43 -6.72 -0.07 -14.48
C THR A 43 -6.76 -1.02 -13.29
N VAL A 44 -6.66 -0.51 -12.06
CA VAL A 44 -6.72 -1.33 -10.85
C VAL A 44 -8.09 -1.99 -10.68
N LYS A 45 -9.18 -1.26 -10.98
CA LYS A 45 -10.54 -1.82 -10.97
C LYS A 45 -10.67 -3.00 -11.94
N ASP A 46 -10.04 -2.89 -13.11
CA ASP A 46 -10.09 -3.89 -14.18
C ASP A 46 -9.29 -5.16 -13.86
N TRP A 47 -8.52 -5.21 -12.76
CA TRP A 47 -7.86 -6.43 -12.29
C TRP A 47 -8.82 -7.47 -11.67
N GLY A 48 -10.12 -7.15 -11.64
CA GLY A 48 -11.18 -8.06 -11.22
C GLY A 48 -11.30 -8.24 -9.71
N THR A 49 -12.06 -9.26 -9.32
CA THR A 49 -12.29 -9.63 -7.92
C THR A 49 -10.96 -9.95 -7.25
N ASP A 50 -10.75 -9.42 -6.04
CA ASP A 50 -9.52 -9.54 -5.26
C ASP A 50 -8.23 -9.16 -6.02
N PHE A 51 -8.35 -8.43 -7.12
CA PHE A 51 -7.21 -8.02 -7.96
C PHE A 51 -6.44 -9.21 -8.55
N ARG A 52 -7.13 -10.32 -8.85
CA ARG A 52 -6.51 -11.57 -9.36
C ARG A 52 -5.78 -11.39 -10.69
N MET A 53 -6.22 -10.46 -11.54
CA MET A 53 -5.62 -10.20 -12.87
C MET A 53 -4.52 -9.13 -12.84
N ARG A 54 -4.04 -8.72 -11.66
CA ARG A 54 -2.95 -7.74 -11.54
C ARG A 54 -1.66 -8.27 -12.19
N PRO A 55 -0.81 -7.38 -12.74
CA PRO A 55 0.55 -7.77 -13.13
C PRO A 55 1.37 -8.31 -11.95
N LYS A 56 2.22 -9.30 -12.20
CA LYS A 56 3.02 -9.97 -11.15
C LYS A 56 3.89 -9.00 -10.33
N TYR A 57 4.40 -7.93 -10.96
CA TYR A 57 5.25 -6.95 -10.30
C TYR A 57 4.53 -6.13 -9.22
N VAL A 58 3.19 -6.00 -9.30
CA VAL A 58 2.39 -5.19 -8.36
C VAL A 58 2.63 -5.63 -6.93
N THR A 59 2.68 -6.94 -6.69
CA THR A 59 2.90 -7.48 -5.34
C THR A 59 4.25 -7.11 -4.73
N ARG A 60 5.27 -6.86 -5.56
CA ARG A 60 6.59 -6.38 -5.10
C ARG A 60 6.54 -4.90 -4.74
N ILE A 61 5.85 -4.09 -5.54
CA ILE A 61 5.65 -2.66 -5.24
C ILE A 61 4.84 -2.49 -3.95
N LEU A 62 3.76 -3.27 -3.79
CA LEU A 62 2.97 -3.25 -2.56
C LEU A 62 3.80 -3.66 -1.34
N ARG A 63 4.72 -4.62 -1.49
CA ARG A 63 5.65 -4.97 -0.41
C ARG A 63 6.61 -3.84 -0.08
N GLN A 64 7.11 -3.10 -1.09
CA GLN A 64 7.94 -1.92 -0.85
C GLN A 64 7.15 -0.84 -0.08
N ALA A 65 5.93 -0.53 -0.52
CA ALA A 65 5.08 0.44 0.16
C ALA A 65 4.72 0.02 1.59
N ASP A 66 4.46 -1.26 1.83
CA ASP A 66 4.21 -1.82 3.17
C ASP A 66 5.40 -1.60 4.11
N LEU A 67 6.63 -1.79 3.63
CA LEU A 67 7.84 -1.52 4.42
C LEU A 67 8.02 -0.02 4.69
N ILE A 68 7.76 0.84 3.69
CA ILE A 68 7.82 2.30 3.86
C ILE A 68 6.79 2.75 4.91
N ASN A 69 5.57 2.22 4.85
CA ASN A 69 4.52 2.57 5.81
C ASN A 69 4.85 2.06 7.22
N GLN A 70 5.41 0.85 7.37
CA GLN A 70 5.91 0.36 8.66
C GLN A 70 6.99 1.28 9.21
N PHE A 71 7.95 1.70 8.37
CA PHE A 71 8.99 2.62 8.78
C PHE A 71 8.42 3.97 9.24
N ARG A 72 7.47 4.54 8.48
CA ARG A 72 6.75 5.77 8.86
C ARG A 72 6.05 5.63 10.22
N GLN A 73 5.44 4.48 10.52
CA GLN A 73 4.85 4.24 11.83
C GLN A 73 5.90 4.17 12.95
N LEU A 74 7.07 3.58 12.71
CA LEU A 74 8.15 3.54 13.70
C LEU A 74 8.68 4.95 14.01
N VAL A 75 8.81 5.78 12.98
CA VAL A 75 9.18 7.20 13.13
C VAL A 75 8.11 7.95 13.92
N ALA A 76 6.83 7.81 13.55
CA ALA A 76 5.71 8.46 14.25
C ALA A 76 5.59 8.06 15.73
N LYS A 77 6.00 6.83 16.08
CA LYS A 77 6.05 6.33 17.45
C LYS A 77 7.32 6.75 18.22
N GLY A 78 8.25 7.46 17.59
CA GLY A 78 9.53 7.85 18.19
C GLY A 78 10.50 6.69 18.42
N ILE A 79 10.22 5.50 17.87
CA ILE A 79 11.10 4.32 17.98
C ILE A 79 12.34 4.50 17.11
N VAL A 80 12.18 5.14 15.96
CA VAL A 80 13.28 5.51 15.04
C VAL A 80 13.33 7.02 14.94
N THR A 81 14.50 7.60 15.22
CA THR A 81 14.76 9.02 15.00
C THR A 81 15.29 9.23 13.58
N LEU A 82 14.76 10.24 12.90
CA LEU A 82 15.30 10.67 11.63
C LEU A 82 16.60 11.47 11.86
N PRO A 83 17.56 11.43 10.92
CA PRO A 83 18.74 12.26 11.00
C PRO A 83 18.39 13.75 11.08
N PRO A 84 19.23 14.57 11.73
CA PRO A 84 19.06 16.03 11.71
C PRO A 84 19.08 16.54 10.26
N GLY A 85 18.08 17.33 9.88
CA GLY A 85 17.93 17.88 8.52
C GLY A 85 17.20 16.98 7.51
N PHE A 86 16.63 15.85 7.93
CA PHE A 86 15.79 15.05 7.05
C PHE A 86 14.52 15.84 6.65
N PRO A 87 14.17 15.91 5.35
CA PRO A 87 12.99 16.64 4.90
C PRO A 87 11.71 16.11 5.56
N GLN A 88 10.92 17.01 6.15
CA GLN A 88 9.56 16.72 6.59
C GLN A 88 8.62 17.15 5.45
N GLU A 89 7.96 16.17 4.82
CA GLU A 89 6.91 16.42 3.82
C GLU A 89 5.63 16.98 4.47
#